data_AF-A0A4V5P873-F1
#
_entry.id   AF-A0A4V5P873-F1
#
_cell.length_a   1.000
_cell.length_b   1.000
_cell.length_c   1.000
_cell.angle_alpha   90.00
_cell.angle_beta   90.00
_cell.angle_gamma   90.00
#
_symmetry.space_group_name_H-M   'P 1'
#
loop_
_entity.id
_entity.type
_entity.pdbx_description
1 polymer ?
#
loop_
_entity_poly.entity_id
_entity_poly.type
_entity_poly.pdbx_seq_one_letter_code
_entity_poly.pdbx_strand_id
1 'polypeptide(L)'
;IRRYQKSTELLIRKLPFQRLVREIAQDFKTDLRFQSSAVMALQEACEAYLVGLFEDTNLCAIHAKRVTIMPKDIQLARRIRGGKGLGKGGAKRHRKVLRDNIQGITKPAIRRLARRGGVKRISGLIYEETRGVLKVFLENVIRDAVTYTEHAKRKTVTAMDVVYALKRQGRTLYGFGG
;
A
#
# COMPACT_ATOMS: atom_id res chain seq x y z
N ILE A 1 -17.25 6.36 -12.19
CA ILE A 1 -15.80 6.43 -12.51
C ILE A 1 -15.32 7.87 -12.41
N ARG A 2 -15.89 8.79 -13.21
CA ARG A 2 -15.49 10.22 -13.24
C ARG A 2 -15.46 10.92 -11.86
N ARG A 3 -16.36 10.59 -10.92
CA ARG A 3 -16.36 11.16 -9.55
C ARG A 3 -15.08 10.87 -8.77
N TYR A 4 -14.53 9.65 -8.84
CA TYR A 4 -13.32 9.28 -8.09
C TYR A 4 -12.03 9.73 -8.76
N GLN A 5 -12.06 9.93 -10.08
CA GLN A 5 -10.92 10.47 -10.85
C GLN A 5 -10.66 11.96 -10.58
N LYS A 6 -11.67 12.69 -10.08
CA LYS A 6 -11.56 14.12 -9.76
C LYS A 6 -11.23 14.43 -8.30
N SER A 7 -11.19 13.43 -7.41
CA SER A 7 -10.94 13.64 -5.98
C SER A 7 -9.66 12.99 -5.51
N THR A 8 -8.97 13.64 -4.58
CA THR A 8 -7.77 13.14 -3.88
C THR A 8 -8.07 12.64 -2.46
N GLU A 9 -9.35 12.63 -2.05
CA GLU A 9 -9.78 12.18 -0.73
C GLU A 9 -9.34 10.73 -0.44
N LEU A 10 -9.00 10.47 0.82
CA LEU A 10 -8.65 9.13 1.29
C LEU A 10 -9.87 8.19 1.24
N LEU A 11 -9.73 7.08 0.54
CA LEU A 11 -10.78 6.10 0.26
C LEU A 11 -10.75 4.92 1.24
N ILE A 12 -9.63 4.67 1.91
CA ILE A 12 -9.49 3.66 2.95
C ILE A 12 -9.94 4.24 4.30
N ARG A 13 -10.68 3.47 5.10
CA ARG A 13 -11.06 3.91 6.45
C ARG A 13 -9.83 3.98 7.34
N LYS A 14 -9.68 5.07 8.11
CA LYS A 14 -8.49 5.34 8.94
C LYS A 14 -8.20 4.26 9.98
N LEU A 15 -9.22 3.83 10.74
CA LEU A 15 -9.05 2.86 11.83
C LEU A 15 -8.53 1.48 11.40
N PRO A 16 -9.10 0.78 10.39
CA PRO A 16 -8.55 -0.50 9.94
C PRO A 16 -7.16 -0.34 9.33
N PHE A 17 -6.87 0.76 8.63
CA PHE A 17 -5.54 1.04 8.12
C PHE A 17 -4.53 1.22 9.26
N GLN A 18 -4.87 1.99 10.29
CA GLN A 18 -4.03 2.15 11.48
C GLN A 18 -3.74 0.83 12.19
N ARG A 19 -4.73 -0.07 12.30
CA ARG A 19 -4.55 -1.40 12.89
C ARG A 19 -3.57 -2.25 12.07
N LEU A 20 -3.71 -2.23 10.73
CA LEU A 20 -2.79 -2.91 9.82
C LEU A 20 -1.35 -2.38 9.93
N VAL A 21 -1.17 -1.05 9.97
CA VAL A 21 0.16 -0.44 10.13
C VAL A 21 0.82 -0.90 11.44
N ARG A 22 0.06 -0.90 12.54
CA ARG A 22 0.58 -1.33 13.85
C ARG A 22 0.91 -2.82 13.89
N GLU A 23 0.07 -3.66 13.28
CA GLU A 23 0.34 -5.09 13.15
C GLU A 23 1.67 -5.34 12.42
N ILE A 24 1.87 -4.72 11.25
CA ILE A 24 3.10 -4.87 10.45
C ILE A 24 4.31 -4.32 11.21
N ALA A 25 4.17 -3.19 11.90
CA ALA A 25 5.26 -2.59 12.67
C ALA A 25 5.73 -3.48 13.83
N GLN A 26 4.80 -4.23 14.44
CA GLN A 26 5.09 -5.13 15.55
C GLN A 26 6.08 -6.25 15.17
N ASP A 27 6.13 -6.64 13.90
CA ASP A 27 7.07 -7.65 13.40
C ASP A 27 8.52 -7.13 13.32
N PHE A 28 8.72 -5.80 13.31
CA PHE A 28 10.05 -5.19 13.28
C PHE A 28 10.54 -4.76 14.66
N LYS A 29 9.66 -4.13 15.46
CA LYS A 29 9.99 -3.68 16.81
C LYS A 29 8.72 -3.63 17.66
N THR A 30 8.80 -4.16 18.88
CA THR A 30 7.72 -4.04 19.86
C THR A 30 7.66 -2.63 20.44
N ASP A 31 6.47 -2.23 20.90
CA ASP A 31 6.23 -0.97 21.64
C ASP A 31 6.49 0.34 20.89
N LEU A 32 6.47 0.30 19.56
CA LEU A 32 6.49 1.52 18.74
C LEU A 32 5.16 2.28 18.81
N ARG A 33 5.28 3.60 18.99
CA ARG A 33 4.17 4.55 18.89
C ARG A 33 4.21 5.22 17.51
N PHE A 34 3.05 5.51 16.95
CA PHE A 34 2.92 6.24 15.70
C PHE A 34 2.16 7.53 15.97
N GLN A 35 2.72 8.65 15.51
CA GLN A 35 1.98 9.92 15.44
C GLN A 35 0.82 9.78 14.45
N SER A 36 -0.28 10.51 14.68
CA SER A 36 -1.41 10.54 13.76
C SER A 36 -1.00 10.99 12.35
N SER A 37 -0.13 11.99 12.24
CA SER A 37 0.43 12.48 10.98
C SER A 37 1.26 11.43 10.25
N ALA A 38 2.01 10.57 10.97
CA ALA A 38 2.77 9.48 10.36
C ALA A 38 1.85 8.42 9.74
N VAL A 39 0.77 8.06 10.44
CA VAL A 39 -0.23 7.12 9.89
C VAL A 39 -0.94 7.72 8.68
N MET A 40 -1.25 9.02 8.71
CA MET A 40 -1.82 9.74 7.56
C MET A 40 -0.88 9.74 6.36
N ALA A 41 0.42 10.04 6.56
CA ALA A 41 1.42 10.00 5.51
C ALA A 41 1.54 8.61 4.87
N LEU A 42 1.57 7.55 5.70
CA LEU A 42 1.56 6.17 5.22
C LEU A 42 0.30 5.87 4.41
N GLN A 43 -0.87 6.34 4.87
CA GLN A 43 -2.13 6.10 4.18
C GLN A 43 -2.15 6.77 2.80
N GLU A 44 -1.75 8.04 2.74
CA GLU A 44 -1.72 8.79 1.49
C GLU A 44 -0.76 8.16 0.48
N ALA A 45 0.45 7.80 0.92
CA ALA A 45 1.42 7.12 0.07
C ALA A 45 0.92 5.76 -0.43
N CYS A 46 0.21 5.00 0.41
CA CYS A 46 -0.38 3.71 0.03
C CYS A 46 -1.48 3.88 -1.02
N GLU A 47 -2.40 4.82 -0.81
CA GLU A 47 -3.49 5.06 -1.74
C GLU A 47 -2.98 5.58 -3.08
N ALA A 48 -2.04 6.54 -3.07
CA ALA A 48 -1.39 7.04 -4.27
C ALA A 48 -0.68 5.90 -5.04
N TYR A 49 0.04 5.03 -4.33
CA TYR A 49 0.70 3.88 -4.95
C TYR A 49 -0.27 2.92 -5.62
N LEU A 50 -1.34 2.54 -4.92
CA LEU A 50 -2.32 1.61 -5.45
C LEU A 50 -3.08 2.21 -6.64
N VAL A 51 -3.39 3.51 -6.61
CA VAL A 51 -4.01 4.21 -7.74
C VAL A 51 -3.10 4.18 -8.96
N GLY A 52 -1.82 4.58 -8.82
CA GLY A 52 -0.87 4.52 -9.93
C GLY A 52 -0.67 3.09 -10.45
N LEU A 53 -0.62 2.09 -9.57
CA LEU A 53 -0.56 0.69 -9.99
C LEU A 53 -1.80 0.29 -10.80
N PHE A 54 -3.00 0.74 -10.41
CA PHE A 54 -4.22 0.45 -11.16
C PHE A 54 -4.27 1.15 -12.52
N GLU A 55 -3.68 2.34 -12.65
CA GLU A 55 -3.53 3.04 -13.94
C GLU A 55 -2.69 2.20 -14.92
N ASP A 56 -1.52 1.73 -14.50
CA ASP A 56 -0.67 0.86 -15.32
C ASP A 56 -1.35 -0.48 -15.62
N THR A 57 -2.02 -1.05 -14.63
CA THR A 57 -2.76 -2.32 -14.79
C THR A 57 -3.88 -2.15 -15.82
N ASN A 58 -4.54 -1.00 -15.84
CA ASN A 58 -5.57 -0.67 -16.81
C ASN A 58 -4.97 -0.54 -18.22
N LEU A 59 -3.82 0.12 -18.36
CA LEU A 59 -3.10 0.19 -19.64
C LEU A 59 -2.68 -1.19 -20.16
N CYS A 60 -2.19 -2.07 -19.29
CA CYS A 60 -1.85 -3.45 -19.64
C CYS A 60 -3.08 -4.23 -20.15
N ALA A 61 -4.24 -4.06 -19.50
CA ALA A 61 -5.47 -4.70 -19.93
C ALA A 61 -5.94 -4.16 -21.30
N ILE A 62 -5.90 -2.84 -21.50
CA ILE A 62 -6.28 -2.18 -22.76
C ILE A 62 -5.36 -2.63 -23.91
N HIS A 63 -4.04 -2.67 -23.66
CA HIS A 63 -3.06 -3.16 -24.63
C HIS A 63 -3.36 -4.59 -25.08
N ALA A 64 -3.82 -5.44 -24.16
CA ALA A 64 -4.25 -6.80 -24.45
C ALA A 64 -5.71 -6.90 -24.94
N LYS A 65 -6.31 -5.80 -25.41
CA LYS A 65 -7.70 -5.70 -25.91
C LYS A 65 -8.77 -6.18 -24.92
N ARG A 66 -8.54 -6.02 -23.61
CA ARG A 66 -9.46 -6.42 -22.53
C ARG A 66 -9.93 -5.23 -21.71
N VAL A 67 -11.17 -5.31 -21.21
CA VAL A 67 -11.76 -4.32 -20.29
C VAL A 67 -11.67 -4.75 -18.81
N THR A 68 -11.51 -6.05 -18.57
CA THR A 68 -11.38 -6.63 -17.22
C THR A 68 -9.91 -6.82 -16.86
N ILE A 69 -9.49 -6.17 -15.77
CA ILE A 69 -8.15 -6.39 -15.21
C ILE A 69 -8.07 -7.77 -14.54
N MET A 70 -6.95 -8.44 -14.76
CA MET A 70 -6.64 -9.79 -14.28
C MET A 70 -5.31 -9.80 -13.51
N PRO A 71 -5.04 -10.83 -12.67
CA PRO A 71 -3.81 -10.90 -11.90
C PRO A 71 -2.52 -10.74 -12.72
N LYS A 72 -2.51 -11.24 -13.96
CA LYS A 72 -1.37 -11.07 -14.87
C LYS A 72 -1.06 -9.60 -15.20
N ASP A 73 -2.07 -8.74 -15.25
CA ASP A 73 -1.90 -7.33 -15.59
C ASP A 73 -1.23 -6.57 -14.44
N ILE A 74 -1.64 -6.84 -13.20
CA ILE A 74 -1.05 -6.22 -12.01
C ILE A 74 0.35 -6.77 -11.73
N GLN A 75 0.58 -8.07 -11.99
CA GLN A 75 1.92 -8.68 -11.92
C GLN A 75 2.88 -8.06 -12.94
N LEU A 76 2.41 -7.86 -14.18
CA LEU A 76 3.17 -7.18 -15.23
C LEU A 76 3.47 -5.73 -14.84
N ALA A 77 2.46 -4.95 -14.45
CA ALA A 77 2.62 -3.57 -14.02
C ALA A 77 3.62 -3.42 -12.86
N ARG A 78 3.59 -4.33 -11.88
CA ARG A 78 4.58 -4.37 -10.80
C ARG A 78 5.99 -4.63 -11.30
N ARG A 79 6.16 -5.57 -12.23
CA ARG A 79 7.47 -5.91 -12.80
C ARG A 79 8.05 -4.72 -13.56
N ILE A 80 7.22 -3.99 -14.31
CA ILE A 80 7.65 -2.78 -15.05
C ILE A 80 8.09 -1.67 -14.09
N ARG A 81 7.38 -1.48 -12.96
CA ARG A 81 7.74 -0.50 -11.92
C ARG A 81 9.01 -0.87 -11.11
N GLY A 82 9.79 -1.85 -11.55
CA GLY A 82 10.95 -2.35 -10.80
C GLY A 82 10.57 -3.10 -9.52
N GLY A 83 9.29 -3.45 -9.36
CA GLY A 83 8.86 -4.32 -8.28
C GLY A 83 9.54 -5.66 -8.43
N LYS A 84 10.28 -6.10 -7.40
CA LYS A 84 10.73 -7.49 -7.29
C LYS A 84 9.51 -8.36 -7.57
N GLY A 85 9.60 -9.20 -8.61
CA GLY A 85 8.58 -10.19 -8.88
C GLY A 85 8.28 -10.91 -7.58
N LEU A 86 7.02 -11.28 -7.34
CA LEU A 86 6.74 -12.32 -6.37
C LEU A 86 7.36 -13.61 -6.94
N GLY A 87 8.69 -13.76 -6.85
CA GLY A 87 9.29 -15.07 -6.82
C GLY A 87 8.50 -15.81 -5.76
N LYS A 88 7.92 -16.96 -6.11
CA LYS A 88 7.09 -17.78 -5.23
C LYS A 88 7.82 -17.85 -3.89
N GLY A 89 7.41 -17.01 -2.94
CA GLY A 89 8.11 -16.87 -1.68
C GLY A 89 8.04 -18.24 -1.04
N GLY A 90 9.20 -18.85 -0.78
CA GLY A 90 9.24 -20.12 -0.06
C GLY A 90 8.31 -20.04 1.14
N ALA A 91 7.58 -21.13 1.40
CA ALA A 91 6.51 -21.18 2.38
C ALA A 91 6.95 -20.51 3.69
N LYS A 92 6.53 -19.24 3.89
CA LYS A 92 6.71 -18.56 5.16
C LYS A 92 5.87 -19.35 6.14
N ARG A 93 6.50 -19.86 7.21
CA ARG A 93 5.79 -20.50 8.33
C ARG A 93 4.63 -19.59 8.72
N HIS A 94 3.42 -20.09 8.54
CA HIS A 94 2.21 -19.48 9.08
C HIS A 94 2.30 -19.56 10.60
N ARG A 95 2.95 -18.58 11.24
CA ARG A 95 2.68 -18.32 12.65
C ARG A 95 1.21 -17.89 12.70
N LYS A 96 0.40 -18.55 13.54
CA LYS A 96 -1.02 -18.22 13.76
C LYS A 96 -1.10 -16.78 14.28
N VAL A 97 -1.09 -15.80 13.38
CA VAL A 97 -1.47 -14.43 13.71
C VAL A 97 -2.99 -14.46 13.75
N LEU A 98 -3.56 -14.40 14.94
CA LEU A 98 -5.01 -14.47 15.18
C LEU A 98 -5.78 -13.25 14.64
N ARG A 99 -5.17 -12.39 13.80
CA ARG A 99 -5.78 -11.14 13.30
C ARG A 99 -5.23 -10.78 11.93
N ASP A 100 -5.90 -11.19 10.86
CA ASP A 100 -5.67 -10.68 9.50
C ASP A 100 -6.26 -9.27 9.34
N ASN A 101 -5.66 -8.22 9.93
CA ASN A 101 -6.20 -6.85 9.77
C ASN A 101 -6.15 -6.38 8.31
N ILE A 102 -5.40 -7.08 7.44
CA ILE A 102 -5.39 -6.85 6.00
C ILE A 102 -6.78 -7.00 5.37
N GLN A 103 -7.65 -7.83 5.94
CA GLN A 103 -9.05 -7.95 5.49
C GLN A 103 -9.90 -6.72 5.85
N GLY A 104 -9.44 -5.91 6.81
CA GLY A 104 -9.98 -4.58 7.10
C GLY A 104 -9.88 -3.61 5.90
N ILE A 105 -9.00 -3.90 4.94
CA ILE A 105 -9.00 -3.28 3.62
C ILE A 105 -10.05 -3.99 2.76
N THR A 106 -11.26 -3.44 2.82
CA THR A 106 -12.44 -4.08 2.25
C THR A 106 -12.47 -4.04 0.71
N LYS A 107 -13.16 -5.00 0.08
CA LYS A 107 -13.37 -5.04 -1.39
C LYS A 107 -13.94 -3.72 -1.95
N PRO A 108 -14.91 -3.05 -1.29
CA PRO A 108 -15.38 -1.73 -1.74
C PRO A 108 -14.30 -0.65 -1.73
N ALA A 109 -13.40 -0.62 -0.73
CA ALA A 109 -12.30 0.34 -0.70
C ALA A 109 -11.33 0.13 -1.87
N ILE A 110 -10.92 -1.11 -2.11
CA ILE A 110 -10.09 -1.49 -3.26
C ILE A 110 -10.80 -1.14 -4.58
N ARG A 111 -12.11 -1.40 -4.67
CA ARG A 111 -12.90 -1.03 -5.86
C ARG A 111 -12.88 0.48 -6.08
N ARG A 112 -13.06 1.32 -5.04
CA ARG A 112 -12.99 2.78 -5.20
C ARG A 112 -11.61 3.24 -5.70
N LEU A 113 -10.53 2.67 -5.16
CA LEU A 113 -9.16 2.95 -5.62
C LEU A 113 -8.94 2.56 -7.08
N ALA A 114 -9.36 1.36 -7.47
CA ALA A 114 -9.28 0.90 -8.85
C ALA A 114 -10.11 1.79 -9.81
N ARG A 115 -11.28 2.26 -9.37
CA ARG A 115 -12.11 3.18 -10.14
C ARG A 115 -11.45 4.56 -10.29
N ARG A 116 -10.68 5.02 -9.30
CA ARG A 116 -9.84 6.22 -9.39
C ARG A 116 -8.73 6.02 -10.42
N GLY A 117 -8.06 4.87 -10.43
CA GLY A 117 -7.08 4.49 -11.46
C GLY A 117 -7.67 4.11 -12.83
N GLY A 118 -8.93 4.48 -13.13
CA GLY A 118 -9.55 4.29 -14.45
C GLY A 118 -10.03 2.87 -14.79
N VAL A 119 -9.87 1.90 -13.90
CA VAL A 119 -10.27 0.51 -14.14
C VAL A 119 -11.78 0.39 -14.28
N LYS A 120 -12.26 -0.30 -15.34
CA LYS A 120 -13.69 -0.51 -15.64
C LYS A 120 -14.25 -1.83 -15.10
N ARG A 121 -13.59 -2.97 -15.31
CA ARG A 121 -14.00 -4.28 -14.76
C ARG A 121 -12.86 -4.92 -14.00
N ILE A 122 -13.18 -5.57 -12.88
CA ILE A 122 -12.19 -6.12 -11.93
C ILE A 122 -12.49 -7.60 -11.72
N SER A 123 -11.51 -8.47 -11.96
CA SER A 123 -11.59 -9.89 -11.61
C SER A 123 -11.58 -10.10 -10.09
N GLY A 124 -12.27 -11.12 -9.58
CA GLY A 124 -12.31 -11.44 -8.15
C GLY A 124 -10.93 -11.70 -7.53
N LEU A 125 -9.98 -12.21 -8.31
CA LEU A 125 -8.63 -12.52 -7.84
C LEU A 125 -7.78 -11.26 -7.59
N ILE A 126 -8.16 -10.11 -8.15
CA ILE A 126 -7.44 -8.84 -7.96
C ILE A 126 -7.50 -8.37 -6.51
N TYR A 127 -8.58 -8.68 -5.78
CA TYR A 127 -8.72 -8.20 -4.40
C TYR A 127 -7.63 -8.73 -3.49
N GLU A 128 -7.30 -10.02 -3.60
CA GLU A 128 -6.23 -10.60 -2.79
C GLU A 128 -4.84 -10.18 -3.29
N GLU A 129 -4.64 -10.11 -4.60
CA GLU A 129 -3.38 -9.61 -5.16
C GLU A 129 -3.09 -8.17 -4.69
N THR A 130 -4.10 -7.30 -4.70
CA THR A 130 -3.97 -5.90 -4.23
C THR A 130 -3.60 -5.84 -2.75
N ARG A 131 -4.17 -6.71 -1.91
CA ARG A 131 -3.82 -6.79 -0.49
C ARG A 131 -2.39 -7.25 -0.27
N GLY A 132 -1.94 -8.25 -1.03
CA GLY A 132 -0.55 -8.69 -1.02
C GLY A 132 0.42 -7.56 -1.40
N VAL A 133 0.09 -6.80 -2.44
CA VAL A 133 0.86 -5.62 -2.86
C VAL A 133 0.92 -4.56 -1.79
N LEU A 134 -0.22 -4.22 -1.19
CA LEU A 134 -0.31 -3.23 -0.12
C LEU A 134 0.53 -3.66 1.09
N LYS A 135 0.47 -4.94 1.48
CA LYS A 135 1.26 -5.47 2.59
C LYS A 135 2.76 -5.34 2.33
N VAL A 136 3.24 -5.76 1.15
CA VAL A 136 4.66 -5.65 0.77
C VAL A 136 5.12 -4.18 0.73
N PHE A 137 4.28 -3.29 0.21
CA PHE A 137 4.61 -1.86 0.20
C PHE A 137 4.75 -1.30 1.62
N LEU A 138 3.78 -1.59 2.49
CA LEU A 138 3.81 -1.19 3.90
C LEU A 138 5.01 -1.78 4.65
N GLU A 139 5.31 -3.06 4.46
CA GLU A 139 6.48 -3.71 5.07
C GLU A 139 7.79 -3.01 4.71
N ASN A 140 7.96 -2.60 3.44
CA ASN A 140 9.18 -1.92 3.00
C ASN A 140 9.29 -0.51 3.59
N VAL A 141 8.21 0.28 3.55
CA VAL A 141 8.22 1.66 4.06
C VAL A 141 8.35 1.68 5.58
N ILE A 142 7.62 0.79 6.29
CA ILE A 142 7.67 0.71 7.75
C ILE A 142 9.06 0.27 8.22
N ARG A 143 9.69 -0.71 7.58
CA ARG A 143 11.07 -1.12 7.92
C ARG A 143 12.05 0.05 7.89
N ASP A 144 11.96 0.87 6.84
CA ASP A 144 12.83 2.02 6.66
C ASP A 144 12.52 3.11 7.70
N ALA A 145 11.24 3.41 7.92
CA ALA A 145 10.81 4.38 8.94
C ALA A 145 11.22 3.95 10.36
N VAL A 146 11.11 2.65 10.69
CA VAL A 146 11.58 2.11 11.97
C VAL A 146 13.09 2.31 12.11
N THR A 147 13.86 2.03 11.06
CA THR A 147 15.31 2.25 11.07
C THR A 147 15.68 3.71 11.38
N TYR A 148 14.98 4.68 10.78
CA TYR A 148 15.19 6.10 11.08
C TYR A 148 14.83 6.46 12.52
N THR A 149 13.73 5.94 13.05
CA THR A 149 13.36 6.18 14.46
C THR A 149 14.35 5.60 15.45
N GLU A 150 14.87 4.41 15.16
CA GLU A 150 15.88 3.76 15.99
C GLU A 150 17.20 4.51 15.98
N HIS A 151 17.64 4.96 14.80
CA HIS A 151 18.82 5.80 14.68
C HIS A 151 18.71 7.10 15.50
N ALA A 152 17.50 7.68 15.55
CA ALA A 152 17.22 8.86 16.36
C ALA A 152 16.93 8.56 17.85
N LYS A 153 17.06 7.30 18.30
CA LYS A 153 16.77 6.84 19.68
C LYS A 153 15.37 7.22 20.18
N ARG A 154 14.38 7.31 19.27
CA ARG A 154 12.98 7.61 19.59
C ARG A 154 12.12 6.35 19.61
N LYS A 155 11.07 6.34 20.43
CA LYS A 155 10.03 5.28 20.44
C LYS A 155 8.78 5.65 19.62
N THR A 156 8.76 6.85 19.04
CA THR A 156 7.63 7.39 18.28
C THR A 156 8.04 7.67 16.84
N VAL A 157 7.35 7.03 15.89
CA VAL A 157 7.44 7.27 14.45
C VAL A 157 6.70 8.56 14.11
N THR A 158 7.44 9.50 13.53
CA THR A 158 6.96 10.81 13.08
C THR A 158 6.67 10.78 11.58
N ALA A 159 5.96 11.81 11.09
CA ALA A 159 5.73 11.95 9.65
C ALA A 159 7.04 12.07 8.84
N MET A 160 8.06 12.71 9.41
CA MET A 160 9.36 12.87 8.76
C MET A 160 10.07 11.53 8.55
N ASP A 161 10.00 10.60 9.51
CA ASP A 161 10.59 9.27 9.37
C ASP A 161 9.96 8.50 8.19
N VAL A 162 8.65 8.69 7.98
CA VAL A 162 7.91 8.13 6.84
C VAL A 162 8.28 8.84 5.53
N VAL A 163 8.35 10.18 5.52
CA VAL A 163 8.73 10.96 4.34
C VAL A 163 10.15 10.61 3.89
N TYR A 164 11.10 10.45 4.80
CA TYR A 164 12.45 10.03 4.47
C TYR A 164 12.50 8.60 3.92
N ALA A 165 11.75 7.68 4.52
CA ALA A 165 11.60 6.31 4.01
C ALA A 165 11.04 6.29 2.57
N LEU A 166 10.02 7.10 2.29
CA LEU A 166 9.44 7.23 0.96
C LEU A 166 10.42 7.87 -0.03
N LYS A 167 11.13 8.92 0.37
CA LYS A 167 12.12 9.61 -0.47
C LYS A 167 13.26 8.68 -0.88
N ARG A 168 13.71 7.80 0.02
CA ARG A 168 14.70 6.75 -0.30
C ARG A 168 14.22 5.78 -1.38
N GLN A 169 12.91 5.55 -1.48
CA GLN A 169 12.28 4.72 -2.49
C GLN A 169 11.92 5.49 -3.77
N GLY A 170 12.40 6.74 -3.92
CA GLY A 170 12.08 7.60 -5.06
C GLY A 170 10.65 8.15 -5.05
N ARG A 171 10.00 8.21 -3.88
CA ARG A 171 8.62 8.69 -3.73
C ARG A 171 8.58 9.96 -2.90
N THR A 172 7.92 10.99 -3.41
CA THR A 172 7.78 12.27 -2.74
C THR A 172 6.35 12.44 -2.25
N LEU A 173 6.18 12.83 -0.99
CA LEU A 173 4.91 13.18 -0.39
C LEU A 173 4.99 14.65 0.08
N TYR A 174 4.09 15.49 -0.43
CA TYR A 174 4.05 16.92 -0.11
C TYR A 174 3.09 17.18 1.06
N GLY A 175 3.33 18.22 1.85
CA GLY A 175 2.44 18.60 2.96
C GLY A 175 2.70 17.90 4.30
N PHE A 176 3.82 17.17 4.44
CA PHE A 176 4.21 16.46 5.68
C PHE A 176 5.52 16.96 6.31
N GLY A 177 5.93 18.20 6.03
CA GLY A 177 7.01 18.91 6.70
C GLY A 177 6.44 20.08 7.51
N GLY A 178 6.83 20.17 8.78
CA GLY A 178 6.62 21.37 9.60
C GLY A 178 7.71 22.39 9.34
#